data_AF-A0A9E2NK32-F1
#
_entry.id   AF-A0A9E2NK32-F1
#
_cell.length_a   1.000
_cell.length_b   1.000
_cell.length_c   1.000
_cell.angle_alpha   90.00
_cell.angle_beta   90.00
_cell.angle_gamma   90.00
#
_symmetry.space_group_name_H-M   'P 1'
#
loop_
_entity.id
_entity.type
_entity.pdbx_description
1 polymer ?
#
loop_
_entity_poly.entity_id
_entity_poly.type
_entity_poly.pdbx_seq_one_letter_code
_entity_poly.pdbx_strand_id
1 'polypeptide(L)'
;MPKKNEVVQGIIEKTIFPNKGVLYIDEQPIYVGGAFTGQEVSARVFKRKKGTWEAKLLEVHENPKHFVKAPCDYFGQCGGCSAQELRYEDQIKMKHTQVIELLTKAGIDAFEDLGVLGSPEVLEYRNKMEFSFGDAEKDGPMTLGMHRKHSTYDVLTVDGCKLVDADFSKILKYVLEYCKANHLPYYKKLQHTGFMRYLVVRKSKTFGEILINIVTSSQSDFSFETLAKELTQLDLQGKVAGVLHTVTDTLADAIKPEKVTLLYGKEEISEKILGLQFNISPFSFFQTNTKGAEILYKRALDLIEDMDNKTVFDLYCGTGTITQIMATRAKKVYGIEIVEEAVIKAKENAAFNGLSNCEFIAGDVLTKVDELHDKPDIIVLDPPRDGIHPKAIQKIINFGA
;
A
#
# COMPACT_ATOMS: atom_id res chain seq x y z
N MET A 1 7.79 -31.07 -23.99
CA MET A 1 7.93 -30.85 -22.51
C MET A 1 8.99 -29.79 -22.23
N PRO A 2 8.64 -28.67 -21.57
CA PRO A 2 9.59 -27.60 -21.28
C PRO A 2 10.72 -28.05 -20.35
N LYS A 3 11.92 -27.48 -20.50
CA LYS A 3 13.09 -27.70 -19.65
C LYS A 3 13.40 -26.44 -18.84
N LYS A 4 14.04 -26.63 -17.68
CA LYS A 4 14.53 -25.51 -16.88
C LYS A 4 15.56 -24.71 -17.70
N ASN A 5 15.44 -23.39 -17.66
CA ASN A 5 16.19 -22.40 -18.45
C ASN A 5 15.89 -22.38 -19.95
N GLU A 6 14.95 -23.20 -20.44
CA GLU A 6 14.46 -23.07 -21.81
C GLU A 6 13.73 -21.74 -21.99
N VAL A 7 13.96 -21.11 -23.14
CA VAL A 7 13.18 -19.96 -23.59
C VAL A 7 12.04 -20.49 -24.43
N VAL A 8 10.82 -20.17 -24.02
CA VAL A 8 9.59 -20.48 -24.74
C VAL A 8 9.01 -19.19 -25.29
N GLN A 9 8.37 -19.26 -26.45
CA GLN A 9 7.70 -18.14 -27.08
C GLN A 9 6.25 -18.51 -27.41
N GLY A 10 5.34 -17.54 -27.30
CA GLY A 10 4.00 -17.64 -27.83
C GLY A 10 3.05 -16.59 -27.25
N ILE A 11 1.77 -16.77 -27.51
CA ILE A 11 0.72 -15.82 -27.12
C ILE A 11 0.19 -16.18 -25.73
N ILE A 12 0.04 -15.17 -24.87
CA ILE A 12 -0.63 -15.32 -23.58
C ILE A 12 -2.14 -15.47 -23.82
N GLU A 13 -2.69 -16.65 -23.53
CA GLU A 13 -4.12 -16.93 -23.77
C GLU A 13 -5.04 -16.29 -22.72
N LYS A 14 -4.56 -16.19 -21.48
CA LYS A 14 -5.30 -15.55 -20.38
C LYS A 14 -4.38 -15.05 -19.28
N THR A 15 -4.90 -14.15 -18.44
CA THR A 15 -4.18 -13.60 -17.28
C THR A 15 -4.94 -13.89 -15.99
N ILE A 16 -4.32 -14.67 -15.11
CA ILE A 16 -4.91 -15.06 -13.83
C ILE A 16 -4.31 -14.25 -12.68
N PHE A 17 -5.00 -14.28 -11.53
CA PHE A 17 -4.56 -13.60 -10.32
C PHE A 17 -3.15 -14.05 -9.85
N PRO A 18 -2.28 -13.14 -9.38
CA PRO A 18 -2.51 -11.70 -9.29
C PRO A 18 -2.16 -10.91 -10.56
N ASN A 19 -1.39 -11.48 -11.50
CA ASN A 19 -1.00 -10.91 -12.81
C ASN A 19 -0.09 -11.93 -13.52
N LYS A 20 -0.57 -13.17 -13.70
CA LYS A 20 0.18 -14.24 -14.37
C LYS A 20 -0.47 -14.59 -15.69
N GLY A 21 0.24 -14.31 -16.79
CA GLY A 21 -0.13 -14.80 -18.10
C GLY A 21 0.00 -16.32 -18.18
N VAL A 22 -0.87 -16.96 -18.94
CA VAL A 22 -0.83 -18.40 -19.21
C VAL A 22 -0.52 -18.60 -20.69
N LEU A 23 0.63 -19.20 -20.96
CA LEU A 23 1.06 -19.69 -22.28
C LEU A 23 0.91 -21.22 -22.28
N TYR A 24 0.51 -21.81 -23.39
CA TYR A 24 0.46 -23.27 -23.54
C TYR A 24 1.54 -23.75 -24.52
N ILE A 25 2.30 -24.76 -24.10
CA ILE A 25 3.27 -25.48 -24.95
C ILE A 25 2.99 -26.97 -24.79
N ASP A 26 2.71 -27.68 -25.89
CA ASP A 26 2.29 -29.10 -25.85
C ASP A 26 1.12 -29.35 -24.87
N GLU A 27 0.11 -28.47 -24.87
CA GLU A 27 -1.03 -28.48 -23.92
C GLU A 27 -0.66 -28.28 -22.43
N GLN A 28 0.60 -28.01 -22.11
CA GLN A 28 1.06 -27.75 -20.75
C GLN A 28 1.04 -26.25 -20.43
N PRO A 29 0.40 -25.84 -19.32
CA PRO A 29 0.37 -24.43 -18.93
C PRO A 29 1.73 -23.98 -18.36
N ILE A 30 2.20 -22.86 -18.89
CA ILE A 30 3.37 -22.11 -18.43
C ILE A 30 2.90 -20.75 -17.92
N TYR A 31 3.13 -20.49 -16.64
CA TYR A 31 2.75 -19.24 -15.99
C TYR A 31 3.87 -18.22 -16.11
N VAL A 32 3.54 -17.07 -16.71
CA VAL A 32 4.48 -15.97 -16.97
C VAL A 32 4.07 -14.76 -16.14
N GLY A 33 4.87 -14.43 -15.12
CA GLY A 33 4.58 -13.30 -14.24
C GLY A 33 4.70 -11.95 -14.95
N GLY A 34 3.68 -11.11 -14.85
CA GLY A 34 3.66 -9.76 -15.45
C GLY A 34 3.36 -9.73 -16.95
N ALA A 35 2.86 -10.84 -17.50
CA ALA A 35 2.38 -10.91 -18.87
C ALA A 35 0.83 -10.90 -18.90
N PHE A 36 0.29 -10.29 -19.94
CA PHE A 36 -1.13 -9.97 -20.09
C PHE A 36 -1.73 -10.63 -21.32
N THR A 37 -3.05 -10.84 -21.29
CA THR A 37 -3.80 -11.58 -22.32
C THR A 37 -3.59 -10.96 -23.70
N GLY A 38 -3.28 -11.80 -24.69
CA GLY A 38 -3.04 -11.44 -26.08
C GLY A 38 -1.61 -10.95 -26.37
N GLN A 39 -0.74 -10.75 -25.37
CA GLN A 39 0.66 -10.43 -25.63
C GLN A 39 1.39 -11.62 -26.27
N GLU A 40 2.18 -11.38 -27.31
CA GLU A 40 3.18 -12.33 -27.77
C GLU A 40 4.48 -12.10 -27.00
N VAL A 41 4.99 -13.13 -26.34
CA VAL A 41 6.13 -12.99 -25.41
C VAL A 41 7.16 -14.08 -25.58
N SER A 42 8.40 -13.76 -25.23
CA SER A 42 9.43 -14.74 -24.87
C SER A 42 9.58 -14.82 -23.36
N ALA A 43 9.60 -16.03 -22.80
CA ALA A 43 9.72 -16.27 -21.37
C ALA A 43 10.71 -17.40 -21.07
N ARG A 44 11.52 -17.24 -20.01
CA ARG A 44 12.48 -18.26 -19.57
C ARG A 44 11.91 -19.08 -18.42
N VAL A 45 11.74 -20.38 -18.63
CA VAL A 45 11.28 -21.32 -17.61
C VAL A 45 12.31 -21.41 -16.49
N PHE A 46 11.91 -21.20 -15.24
CA PHE A 46 12.83 -21.24 -14.09
C PHE A 46 12.44 -22.25 -13.01
N LYS A 47 11.16 -22.68 -12.95
CA LYS A 47 10.67 -23.57 -11.91
C LYS A 47 9.55 -24.48 -12.41
N ARG A 48 9.54 -25.72 -11.94
CA ARG A 48 8.40 -26.65 -12.06
C ARG A 48 7.76 -26.82 -10.68
N LYS A 49 6.43 -26.73 -10.59
CA LYS A 49 5.67 -26.91 -9.34
C LYS A 49 4.40 -27.72 -9.62
N LYS A 50 4.27 -28.89 -8.99
CA LYS A 50 3.06 -29.75 -9.06
C LYS A 50 2.50 -29.92 -10.49
N GLY A 51 3.37 -30.24 -11.46
CA GLY A 51 2.96 -30.41 -12.87
C GLY A 51 2.88 -29.13 -13.71
N THR A 52 2.94 -27.96 -13.09
CA THR A 52 2.92 -26.66 -13.79
C THR A 52 4.31 -26.03 -13.90
N TRP A 53 4.50 -25.15 -14.88
CA TRP A 53 5.76 -24.47 -15.14
C TRP A 53 5.64 -22.97 -14.86
N GLU A 54 6.67 -22.38 -14.27
CA GLU A 54 6.76 -20.94 -14.04
C GLU A 54 7.93 -20.39 -14.86
N ALA A 55 7.69 -19.27 -15.54
CA ALA A 55 8.64 -18.61 -16.41
C ALA A 55 8.75 -17.11 -16.08
N LYS A 56 9.94 -16.56 -16.27
CA LYS A 56 10.22 -15.13 -16.16
C LYS A 56 10.05 -14.51 -17.55
N LEU A 57 9.20 -13.50 -17.67
CA LEU A 57 9.08 -12.70 -18.88
C LEU A 57 10.45 -12.14 -19.27
N LEU A 58 10.87 -12.35 -20.52
CA LEU A 58 12.09 -11.78 -21.07
C LEU A 58 11.76 -10.57 -21.93
N GLU A 59 10.81 -10.73 -22.85
CA GLU A 59 10.47 -9.73 -23.87
C GLU A 59 9.00 -9.88 -24.26
N VAL A 60 8.38 -8.74 -24.56
CA VAL A 60 7.07 -8.66 -25.20
C VAL A 60 7.32 -8.25 -26.64
N HIS A 61 7.04 -9.14 -27.59
CA HIS A 61 7.26 -8.93 -29.02
C HIS A 61 6.14 -8.10 -29.64
N GLU A 62 4.90 -8.41 -29.26
CA GLU A 62 3.72 -7.73 -29.76
C GLU A 62 2.71 -7.53 -28.62
N ASN A 63 2.19 -6.30 -28.54
CA ASN A 63 1.08 -5.95 -27.68
C ASN A 63 -0.22 -5.91 -28.48
N PRO A 64 -1.34 -6.39 -27.92
CA PRO A 64 -2.66 -6.15 -28.49
C PRO A 64 -2.92 -4.66 -28.73
N LYS A 65 -3.71 -4.32 -29.75
CA LYS A 65 -4.04 -2.94 -30.12
C LYS A 65 -4.66 -2.08 -29.01
N HIS A 66 -5.23 -2.71 -27.97
CA HIS A 66 -5.84 -2.02 -26.85
C HIS A 66 -4.84 -1.64 -25.74
N PHE A 67 -3.56 -1.97 -25.89
CA PHE A 67 -2.51 -1.51 -24.98
C PHE A 67 -2.16 -0.05 -25.29
N VAL A 68 -1.71 0.65 -24.25
CA VAL A 68 -1.29 2.04 -24.31
C VAL A 68 0.16 2.16 -23.88
N LYS A 69 0.80 3.27 -24.26
CA LYS A 69 2.10 3.63 -23.71
C LYS A 69 1.94 3.91 -22.20
N ALA A 70 2.77 3.26 -21.37
CA ALA A 70 2.81 3.56 -19.96
C ALA A 70 3.16 5.05 -19.72
N PRO A 71 2.44 5.78 -18.84
CA PRO A 71 2.72 7.18 -18.56
C PRO A 71 3.99 7.41 -17.71
N CYS A 72 4.50 6.36 -17.05
CA CYS A 72 5.69 6.43 -16.20
C CYS A 72 6.92 5.89 -16.94
N ASP A 73 7.96 6.72 -17.08
CA ASP A 73 9.21 6.33 -17.76
C ASP A 73 9.97 5.21 -17.02
N TYR A 74 9.67 4.99 -15.74
CA TYR A 74 10.26 3.91 -14.94
C TYR A 74 9.48 2.59 -15.02
N PHE A 75 8.36 2.54 -15.77
CA PHE A 75 7.57 1.32 -15.91
C PHE A 75 8.42 0.18 -16.50
N GLY A 76 8.16 -1.05 -16.06
CA GLY A 76 8.97 -2.23 -16.41
C GLY A 76 10.24 -2.39 -15.59
N GLN A 77 10.89 -1.30 -15.17
CA GLN A 77 12.09 -1.32 -14.33
C GLN A 77 11.80 -1.16 -12.83
N CYS A 78 10.91 -0.24 -12.47
CA CYS A 78 10.47 -0.03 -11.09
C CYS A 78 9.48 -1.11 -10.65
N GLY A 79 9.64 -1.64 -9.42
CA GLY A 79 8.75 -2.66 -8.85
C GLY A 79 7.36 -2.16 -8.43
N GLY A 80 7.08 -0.85 -8.54
CA GLY A 80 5.87 -0.24 -7.96
C GLY A 80 4.58 -0.39 -8.78
N CYS A 81 4.66 -0.58 -10.11
CA CYS A 81 3.50 -0.67 -11.00
C CYS A 81 3.58 -1.90 -11.89
N SER A 82 2.44 -2.58 -12.11
CA SER A 82 2.40 -3.82 -12.90
C SER A 82 1.68 -3.71 -14.24
N ALA A 83 0.74 -2.77 -14.41
CA ALA A 83 -0.23 -2.81 -15.50
C ALA A 83 -0.48 -1.45 -16.19
N GLN A 84 0.51 -0.54 -16.18
CA GLN A 84 0.34 0.80 -16.75
C GLN A 84 0.19 0.84 -18.28
N GLU A 85 0.54 -0.26 -18.96
CA GLU A 85 0.35 -0.42 -20.41
C GLU A 85 -1.07 -0.90 -20.77
N LEU A 86 -1.89 -1.25 -19.78
CA LEU A 86 -3.32 -1.49 -19.99
C LEU A 86 -4.10 -0.19 -19.83
N ARG A 87 -5.06 0.04 -20.71
CA ARG A 87 -6.06 1.09 -20.50
C ARG A 87 -6.77 0.86 -19.17
N TYR A 88 -7.19 1.94 -18.51
CA TYR A 88 -7.73 1.86 -17.17
C TYR A 88 -8.98 0.97 -17.10
N GLU A 89 -9.86 1.06 -18.10
CA GLU A 89 -11.03 0.20 -18.24
C GLU A 89 -10.68 -1.29 -18.36
N ASP A 90 -9.56 -1.61 -19.02
CA ASP A 90 -9.11 -3.00 -19.16
C ASP A 90 -8.46 -3.49 -17.86
N GLN A 91 -7.83 -2.62 -17.07
CA GLN A 91 -7.39 -2.95 -15.71
C GLN A 91 -8.58 -3.28 -14.79
N ILE A 92 -9.68 -2.54 -14.89
CA ILE A 92 -10.91 -2.79 -14.13
C ILE A 92 -11.49 -4.15 -14.53
N LYS A 93 -11.68 -4.41 -15.83
CA LYS A 93 -12.19 -5.69 -16.34
C LYS A 93 -11.32 -6.87 -15.93
N MET A 94 -10.00 -6.72 -16.01
CA MET A 94 -9.06 -7.74 -15.58
C MET A 94 -9.22 -8.06 -14.09
N LYS A 95 -9.28 -7.05 -13.22
CA LYS A 95 -9.50 -7.25 -11.78
C LYS A 95 -10.84 -7.90 -11.49
N HIS A 96 -11.90 -7.45 -12.16
CA HIS A 96 -13.24 -8.03 -12.06
C HIS A 96 -13.22 -9.52 -12.42
N THR A 97 -12.69 -9.87 -13.59
CA THR A 97 -12.54 -11.27 -14.03
C THR A 97 -11.78 -12.11 -13.01
N GLN A 98 -10.65 -11.60 -12.49
CA GLN A 98 -9.85 -12.30 -11.49
C GLN A 98 -10.61 -12.55 -10.17
N VAL A 99 -11.42 -11.60 -9.71
CA VAL A 99 -12.25 -11.77 -8.50
C VAL A 99 -13.32 -12.84 -8.73
N ILE A 100 -14.04 -12.79 -9.85
CA ILE A 100 -15.05 -13.78 -10.21
C ILE A 100 -14.44 -15.18 -10.30
N GLU A 101 -13.30 -15.34 -10.99
CA GLU A 101 -12.61 -16.63 -11.09
C GLU A 101 -12.17 -17.17 -9.72
N LEU A 102 -11.73 -16.31 -8.81
CA LEU A 102 -11.34 -16.70 -7.45
C LEU A 102 -12.55 -17.18 -6.63
N LEU A 103 -13.68 -16.48 -6.72
CA LEU A 103 -14.92 -16.85 -6.03
C LEU A 103 -15.48 -18.19 -6.56
N THR A 104 -15.60 -18.33 -7.88
CA THR A 104 -16.06 -19.58 -8.50
C THR A 104 -15.14 -20.75 -8.18
N LYS A 105 -13.81 -20.55 -8.18
CA LYS A 105 -12.87 -21.60 -7.78
C LYS A 105 -13.01 -22.00 -6.31
N ALA A 106 -13.47 -21.10 -5.45
CA ALA A 106 -13.81 -21.39 -4.06
C ALA A 106 -15.20 -22.04 -3.89
N GLY A 107 -15.95 -22.25 -4.98
CA GLY A 107 -17.31 -22.77 -4.97
C GLY A 107 -18.36 -21.74 -4.52
N ILE A 108 -18.03 -20.45 -4.60
CA ILE A 108 -18.92 -19.34 -4.26
C ILE A 108 -19.48 -18.80 -5.58
N ASP A 109 -20.69 -19.24 -5.94
CA ASP A 109 -21.35 -18.85 -7.20
C ASP A 109 -22.67 -18.09 -6.98
N ALA A 110 -23.13 -17.98 -5.73
CA ALA A 110 -24.37 -17.30 -5.35
C ALA A 110 -24.08 -15.91 -4.78
N PHE A 111 -23.83 -14.95 -5.67
CA PHE A 111 -23.66 -13.55 -5.29
C PHE A 111 -24.17 -12.61 -6.39
N GLU A 112 -24.56 -11.40 -6.01
CA GLU A 112 -24.83 -10.33 -6.97
C GLU A 112 -23.50 -9.73 -7.45
N ASP A 113 -23.27 -9.76 -8.75
CA ASP A 113 -22.09 -9.13 -9.34
C ASP A 113 -22.29 -7.61 -9.45
N LEU A 114 -21.72 -6.90 -8.47
CA LEU A 114 -21.75 -5.44 -8.39
C LEU A 114 -20.62 -4.77 -9.20
N GLY A 115 -19.78 -5.54 -9.87
CA GLY A 115 -18.64 -5.05 -10.64
C GLY A 115 -17.49 -4.50 -9.78
N VAL A 116 -16.52 -3.86 -10.44
CA VAL A 116 -15.37 -3.20 -9.78
C VAL A 116 -15.47 -1.69 -9.99
N LEU A 117 -15.49 -0.95 -8.89
CA LEU A 117 -15.51 0.51 -8.92
C LEU A 117 -14.11 1.08 -9.22
N GLY A 118 -14.04 2.01 -10.16
CA GLY A 118 -12.82 2.75 -10.48
C GLY A 118 -12.47 3.78 -9.41
N SER A 119 -11.17 4.07 -9.27
CA SER A 119 -10.66 5.20 -8.51
C SER A 119 -11.00 6.50 -9.25
N PRO A 120 -11.44 7.56 -8.55
CA PRO A 120 -11.62 8.88 -9.14
C PRO A 120 -10.31 9.46 -9.70
N GLU A 121 -9.18 9.14 -9.08
CA GLU A 121 -7.83 9.54 -9.50
C GLU A 121 -7.03 8.29 -9.93
N VAL A 122 -6.57 8.25 -11.18
CA VAL A 122 -5.81 7.10 -11.72
C VAL A 122 -4.29 7.34 -11.74
N LEU A 123 -3.88 8.60 -11.64
CA LEU A 123 -2.50 9.06 -11.45
C LEU A 123 -2.45 9.97 -10.22
N GLU A 124 -1.25 10.13 -9.65
CA GLU A 124 -0.95 11.01 -8.51
C GLU A 124 -1.81 10.75 -7.26
N TYR A 125 -2.55 9.65 -7.19
CA TYR A 125 -3.51 9.36 -6.12
C TYR A 125 -2.85 9.04 -4.77
N ARG A 126 -1.57 8.67 -4.74
CA ARG A 126 -0.90 8.24 -3.50
C ARG A 126 -0.59 9.44 -2.61
N ASN A 127 -1.13 9.41 -1.41
CA ASN A 127 -0.89 10.40 -0.36
C ASN A 127 0.33 10.08 0.52
N LYS A 128 0.94 8.89 0.38
CA LYS A 128 2.14 8.46 1.10
C LYS A 128 3.06 7.63 0.19
N MET A 129 4.35 7.89 0.32
CA MET A 129 5.42 7.08 -0.28
C MET A 129 6.56 6.88 0.70
N GLU A 130 7.14 5.69 0.66
CA GLU A 130 8.35 5.33 1.40
C GLU A 130 9.43 5.03 0.35
N PHE A 131 10.37 5.95 0.19
CA PHE A 131 11.51 5.80 -0.71
C PHE A 131 12.68 5.20 0.05
N SER A 132 13.39 4.26 -0.57
CA SER A 132 14.59 3.64 0.00
C SER A 132 15.84 4.35 -0.50
N PHE A 133 16.80 4.57 0.39
CA PHE A 133 18.18 4.85 0.00
C PHE A 133 18.88 3.55 -0.36
N GLY A 134 19.77 3.59 -1.33
CA GLY A 134 20.55 2.41 -1.74
C GLY A 134 21.42 2.70 -2.94
N ASP A 135 21.69 1.67 -3.73
CA ASP A 135 22.43 1.73 -4.98
C ASP A 135 21.66 0.98 -6.09
N ALA A 136 21.84 1.41 -7.34
CA ALA A 136 21.26 0.72 -8.50
C ALA A 136 22.07 -0.52 -8.91
N GLU A 137 23.34 -0.52 -8.53
CA GLU A 137 24.35 -1.53 -8.79
C GLU A 137 25.24 -1.61 -7.54
N LYS A 138 25.71 -2.81 -7.21
CA LYS A 138 26.46 -3.06 -5.97
C LYS A 138 27.62 -2.07 -5.78
N ASP A 139 27.63 -1.41 -4.64
CA ASP A 139 28.64 -0.40 -4.23
C ASP A 139 28.69 0.82 -5.16
N GLY A 140 27.62 1.04 -5.93
CA GLY A 140 27.47 2.18 -6.83
C GLY A 140 27.11 3.49 -6.12
N PRO A 141 26.87 4.57 -6.90
CA PRO A 141 26.49 5.86 -6.35
C PRO A 141 25.15 5.78 -5.60
N MET A 142 24.99 6.63 -4.58
CA MET A 142 23.74 6.71 -3.82
C MET A 142 22.56 7.02 -4.73
N THR A 143 21.50 6.25 -4.54
CA THR A 143 20.17 6.41 -5.14
C THR A 143 19.13 6.60 -4.04
N LEU A 144 18.00 7.20 -4.41
CA LEU A 144 16.84 7.34 -3.53
C LEU A 144 15.57 7.12 -4.35
N GLY A 145 14.80 6.09 -4.05
CA GLY A 145 13.58 5.80 -4.77
C GLY A 145 12.98 4.43 -4.46
N MET A 146 12.76 3.63 -5.50
CA MET A 146 12.02 2.37 -5.40
C MET A 146 12.90 1.18 -5.80
N HIS A 147 12.62 0.01 -5.23
CA HIS A 147 13.31 -1.21 -5.65
C HIS A 147 13.05 -1.56 -7.12
N ARG A 148 14.08 -2.09 -7.79
CA ARG A 148 13.94 -2.66 -9.14
C ARG A 148 12.97 -3.83 -9.13
N LYS A 149 12.22 -3.99 -10.22
CA LYS A 149 11.34 -5.14 -10.41
C LYS A 149 12.15 -6.42 -10.31
N HIS A 150 11.69 -7.35 -9.46
CA HIS A 150 12.37 -8.61 -9.14
C HIS A 150 13.69 -8.48 -8.36
N SER A 151 13.99 -7.32 -7.78
CA SER A 151 15.10 -7.13 -6.84
C SER A 151 14.58 -6.57 -5.53
N THR A 152 15.18 -6.99 -4.42
CA THR A 152 14.90 -6.46 -3.07
C THR A 152 16.06 -5.63 -2.53
N TYR A 153 17.08 -5.42 -3.35
CA TYR A 153 18.33 -4.76 -2.96
C TYR A 153 18.57 -3.54 -3.84
N ASP A 154 18.46 -3.71 -5.15
CA ASP A 154 18.75 -2.63 -6.09
C ASP A 154 17.66 -1.56 -6.01
N VAL A 155 18.08 -0.32 -5.79
CA VAL A 155 17.22 0.85 -5.71
C VAL A 155 17.41 1.70 -6.95
N LEU A 156 16.32 2.05 -7.61
CA LEU A 156 16.29 3.05 -8.66
C LEU A 156 15.90 4.40 -8.08
N THR A 157 16.59 5.45 -8.51
CA THR A 157 16.09 6.81 -8.31
C THR A 157 14.82 7.01 -9.13
N VAL A 158 13.70 7.28 -8.46
CA VAL A 158 12.38 7.45 -9.11
C VAL A 158 11.87 8.86 -8.84
N ASP A 159 12.31 9.80 -9.66
CA ASP A 159 12.17 11.23 -9.45
C ASP A 159 11.06 11.89 -10.30
N GLY A 160 10.18 11.05 -10.84
CA GLY A 160 9.01 11.40 -11.64
C GLY A 160 7.90 10.35 -11.55
N CYS A 161 7.72 9.74 -10.37
CA CYS A 161 6.72 8.70 -10.14
C CYS A 161 5.31 9.23 -10.38
N LYS A 162 4.60 8.67 -11.36
CA LYS A 162 3.22 9.11 -11.72
C LYS A 162 2.13 8.68 -10.73
N LEU A 163 2.49 8.00 -9.63
CA LEU A 163 1.54 7.64 -8.58
C LEU A 163 1.43 8.69 -7.48
N VAL A 164 2.41 9.60 -7.37
CA VAL A 164 2.45 10.66 -6.36
C VAL A 164 2.51 12.02 -7.04
N ASP A 165 2.09 13.04 -6.31
CA ASP A 165 2.20 14.43 -6.69
C ASP A 165 3.66 14.87 -6.92
N ALA A 166 3.87 15.84 -7.81
CA ALA A 166 5.19 16.34 -8.20
C ALA A 166 6.05 16.86 -7.02
N ASP A 167 5.43 17.28 -5.91
CA ASP A 167 6.15 17.71 -4.71
C ASP A 167 7.00 16.58 -4.11
N PHE A 168 6.54 15.33 -4.18
CA PHE A 168 7.31 14.17 -3.70
C PHE A 168 8.62 14.04 -4.46
N SER A 169 8.56 14.24 -5.77
CA SER A 169 9.72 14.18 -6.65
C SER A 169 10.69 15.33 -6.39
N LYS A 170 10.20 16.56 -6.15
CA LYS A 170 11.03 17.70 -5.78
C LYS A 170 11.77 17.46 -4.46
N ILE A 171 11.05 16.99 -3.44
CA ILE A 171 11.61 16.65 -2.11
C ILE A 171 12.64 15.54 -2.25
N LEU A 172 12.33 14.46 -2.97
CA LEU A 172 13.23 13.33 -3.21
C LEU A 172 14.55 13.79 -3.84
N LYS A 173 14.48 14.58 -4.93
CA LYS A 173 15.67 15.10 -5.62
C LYS A 173 16.54 15.91 -4.67
N TYR A 174 15.91 16.82 -3.92
CA TYR A 174 16.63 17.69 -2.99
C TYR A 174 17.34 16.90 -1.89
N VAL A 175 16.64 15.97 -1.25
CA VAL A 175 17.20 15.12 -0.20
C VAL A 175 18.35 14.25 -0.73
N LEU A 176 18.20 13.67 -1.93
CA LEU A 176 19.25 12.86 -2.54
C LEU A 176 20.53 13.66 -2.77
N GLU A 177 20.42 14.84 -3.38
CA GLU A 177 21.58 15.69 -3.67
C GLU A 177 22.20 16.25 -2.39
N TYR A 178 21.40 16.60 -1.39
CA TYR A 178 21.89 17.01 -0.08
C TYR A 178 22.72 15.90 0.59
N CYS A 179 22.23 14.66 0.60
CA CYS A 179 22.94 13.54 1.21
C CYS A 179 24.25 13.23 0.49
N LYS A 180 24.27 13.31 -0.85
CA LYS A 180 25.49 13.16 -1.65
C LYS A 180 26.52 14.24 -1.37
N ALA A 181 26.09 15.51 -1.34
CA ALA A 181 26.98 16.65 -1.06
C ALA A 181 27.64 16.55 0.34
N ASN A 182 26.92 15.99 1.30
CA ASN A 182 27.41 15.75 2.67
C ASN A 182 28.09 14.39 2.85
N HIS A 183 28.30 13.62 1.78
CA HIS A 183 28.97 12.31 1.81
C HIS A 183 28.35 11.31 2.81
N LEU A 184 27.03 11.37 3.00
CA LEU A 184 26.35 10.46 3.92
C LEU A 184 26.31 9.04 3.33
N PRO A 185 26.56 7.97 4.11
CA PRO A 185 26.46 6.61 3.61
C PRO A 185 25.00 6.14 3.61
N TYR A 186 24.55 5.45 2.56
CA TYR A 186 23.29 4.70 2.60
C TYR A 186 23.45 3.40 3.38
N TYR A 187 22.34 2.88 3.90
CA TYR A 187 22.31 1.64 4.65
C TYR A 187 22.32 0.42 3.72
N LYS A 188 23.33 -0.43 3.87
CA LYS A 188 23.50 -1.68 3.13
C LYS A 188 22.76 -2.81 3.83
N LYS A 189 21.53 -3.07 3.39
CA LYS A 189 20.59 -4.02 4.01
C LYS A 189 21.18 -5.42 4.27
N LEU A 190 22.05 -5.94 3.40
CA LEU A 190 22.68 -7.25 3.57
C LEU A 190 23.81 -7.28 4.60
N GLN A 191 24.53 -6.16 4.74
CA GLN A 191 25.68 -6.04 5.65
C GLN A 191 25.26 -5.48 7.01
N HIS A 192 24.06 -4.92 7.08
CA HIS A 192 23.54 -4.19 8.24
C HIS A 192 24.45 -3.03 8.66
N THR A 193 25.06 -2.36 7.69
CA THR A 193 25.98 -1.22 7.89
C THR A 193 25.54 0.02 7.13
N GLY A 194 25.95 1.20 7.57
CA GLY A 194 25.63 2.48 6.93
C GLY A 194 24.52 3.23 7.65
N PHE A 195 24.01 4.32 7.05
CA PHE A 195 23.25 5.33 7.79
C PHE A 195 21.87 5.65 7.19
N MET A 196 21.80 6.22 5.98
CA MET A 196 20.54 6.63 5.37
C MET A 196 19.70 5.42 4.96
N ARG A 197 18.48 5.28 5.49
CA ARG A 197 17.61 4.12 5.24
C ARG A 197 16.44 4.46 4.32
N TYR A 198 15.58 5.39 4.75
CA TYR A 198 14.35 5.72 4.02
C TYR A 198 14.07 7.22 4.05
N LEU A 199 13.34 7.68 3.05
CA LEU A 199 12.65 8.97 3.04
C LEU A 199 11.16 8.67 2.94
N VAL A 200 10.40 8.98 3.99
CA VAL A 200 8.94 8.87 3.97
C VAL A 200 8.35 10.25 3.73
N VAL A 201 7.53 10.37 2.68
CA VAL A 201 6.80 11.60 2.38
C VAL A 201 5.32 11.28 2.42
N ARG A 202 4.55 12.13 3.09
CA ARG A 202 3.09 12.09 3.12
C ARG A 202 2.54 13.46 2.76
N LYS A 203 1.49 13.52 1.95
CA LYS A 203 0.79 14.75 1.56
C LYS A 203 -0.70 14.57 1.75
N SER A 204 -1.33 15.47 2.50
CA SER A 204 -2.78 15.56 2.62
C SER A 204 -3.39 15.96 1.28
N LYS A 205 -4.32 15.16 0.76
CA LYS A 205 -5.07 15.49 -0.46
C LYS A 205 -6.07 16.62 -0.23
N THR A 206 -6.61 16.73 0.98
CA THR A 206 -7.58 17.78 1.31
C THR A 206 -6.90 19.11 1.60
N PHE A 207 -5.82 19.11 2.38
CA PHE A 207 -5.24 20.36 2.91
C PHE A 207 -3.90 20.75 2.27
N GLY A 208 -3.29 19.87 1.47
CA GLY A 208 -1.99 20.12 0.86
C GLY A 208 -0.82 20.16 1.85
N GLU A 209 -1.03 19.83 3.13
CA GLU A 209 0.02 19.71 4.13
C GLU A 209 0.94 18.52 3.81
N ILE A 210 2.25 18.72 3.91
CA ILE A 210 3.27 17.72 3.63
C ILE A 210 4.04 17.41 4.91
N LEU A 211 4.18 16.12 5.19
CA LEU A 211 4.98 15.58 6.28
C LEU A 211 6.17 14.82 5.68
N ILE A 212 7.38 15.19 6.07
CA ILE A 212 8.63 14.58 5.59
C ILE A 212 9.30 13.89 6.77
N ASN A 213 9.69 12.64 6.63
CA ASN A 213 10.40 11.90 7.66
C ASN A 213 11.66 11.26 7.08
N ILE A 214 12.81 11.68 7.58
CA ILE A 214 14.13 11.16 7.24
C ILE A 214 14.42 10.00 8.21
N VAL A 215 14.70 8.82 7.67
CA VAL A 215 14.90 7.62 8.48
C VAL A 215 16.33 7.11 8.34
N THR A 216 17.00 6.92 9.47
CA THR A 216 18.40 6.48 9.54
C THR A 216 18.57 5.30 10.50
N SER A 217 19.72 4.62 10.41
CA SER A 217 20.23 3.79 11.51
C SER A 217 20.86 4.67 12.60
N SER A 218 21.28 4.05 13.71
CA SER A 218 22.06 4.73 14.77
C SER A 218 23.57 4.82 14.50
N GLN A 219 24.05 4.34 13.34
CA GLN A 219 25.49 4.14 13.07
C GLN A 219 26.24 5.43 12.71
N SER A 220 25.57 6.57 12.66
CA SER A 220 26.19 7.88 12.46
C SER A 220 25.42 8.95 13.23
N ASP A 221 26.12 10.02 13.56
CA ASP A 221 25.53 11.22 14.16
C ASP A 221 25.64 12.36 13.15
N PHE A 222 24.48 12.83 12.68
CA PHE A 222 24.39 13.90 11.70
C PHE A 222 23.14 14.74 11.98
N SER A 223 23.31 16.06 12.02
CA SER A 223 22.20 16.99 12.22
C SER A 223 21.49 17.29 10.90
N PHE A 224 20.18 17.03 10.87
CA PHE A 224 19.32 17.34 9.73
C PHE A 224 18.60 18.70 9.84
N GLU A 225 18.97 19.56 10.80
CA GLU A 225 18.31 20.86 11.00
C GLU A 225 18.41 21.77 9.76
N THR A 226 19.60 21.83 9.14
CA THR A 226 19.80 22.62 7.91
C THR A 226 18.93 22.10 6.77
N LEU A 227 18.94 20.77 6.54
CA LEU A 227 18.08 20.14 5.54
C LEU A 227 16.60 20.41 5.82
N ALA A 228 16.17 20.28 7.07
CA ALA A 228 14.78 20.54 7.46
C ALA A 228 14.36 21.98 7.14
N LYS A 229 15.23 22.97 7.43
CA LYS A 229 14.98 24.37 7.08
C LYS A 229 14.89 24.57 5.57
N GLU A 230 15.81 24.00 4.80
CA GLU A 230 15.85 24.11 3.35
C GLU A 230 14.62 23.48 2.68
N LEU A 231 14.15 22.33 3.19
CA LEU A 231 12.94 21.66 2.71
C LEU A 231 11.70 22.55 2.83
N THR A 232 11.61 23.38 3.86
CA THR A 232 10.47 24.32 4.03
C THR A 232 10.48 25.47 3.03
N GLN A 233 11.60 25.71 2.34
CA GLN A 233 11.79 26.79 1.38
C GLN A 233 11.68 26.32 -0.08
N LEU A 234 11.48 25.02 -0.31
CA LEU A 234 11.24 24.49 -1.64
C LEU A 234 9.96 25.07 -2.23
N ASP A 235 10.02 25.41 -3.52
CA ASP A 235 8.84 25.77 -4.30
C ASP A 235 7.99 24.51 -4.56
N LEU A 236 7.00 24.29 -3.70
CA LEU A 236 6.08 23.16 -3.70
C LEU A 236 4.64 23.65 -3.90
N GLN A 237 3.79 22.81 -4.48
CA GLN A 237 2.36 23.11 -4.59
C GLN A 237 1.66 23.00 -3.23
N GLY A 238 2.07 22.02 -2.42
CA GLY A 238 1.68 21.88 -1.03
C GLY A 238 2.58 22.67 -0.08
N LYS A 239 2.33 22.54 1.22
CA LYS A 239 3.10 23.22 2.27
C LYS A 239 3.74 22.20 3.20
N VAL A 240 5.05 22.28 3.40
CA VAL A 240 5.73 21.48 4.44
C VAL A 240 5.18 21.90 5.80
N ALA A 241 4.42 20.99 6.42
CA ALA A 241 3.82 21.16 7.72
C ALA A 241 4.70 20.56 8.82
N GLY A 242 5.53 19.57 8.48
CA GLY A 242 6.46 18.97 9.43
C GLY A 242 7.63 18.25 8.78
N VAL A 243 8.77 18.28 9.46
CA VAL A 243 9.96 17.49 9.12
C VAL A 243 10.42 16.75 10.37
N LEU A 244 10.56 15.43 10.25
CA LEU A 244 10.98 14.55 11.33
C LEU A 244 12.26 13.80 10.95
N HIS A 245 13.03 13.42 11.96
CA HIS A 245 14.11 12.46 11.86
C HIS A 245 13.82 11.27 12.76
N THR A 246 13.85 10.07 12.18
CA THR A 246 13.60 8.81 12.85
C THR A 246 14.84 7.94 12.83
N VAL A 247 15.23 7.43 13.99
CA VAL A 247 16.26 6.40 14.10
C VAL A 247 15.58 5.05 14.27
N THR A 248 16.06 4.06 13.51
CA THR A 248 15.63 2.67 13.62
C THR A 248 16.76 1.71 13.25
N ASP A 249 17.07 0.76 14.13
CA ASP A 249 18.01 -0.33 13.87
C ASP A 249 17.34 -1.67 13.58
N THR A 250 16.01 -1.67 13.45
CA THR A 250 15.26 -2.87 13.04
C THR A 250 15.81 -3.48 11.76
N LEU A 251 15.93 -4.81 11.74
CA LEU A 251 16.34 -5.56 10.55
C LEU A 251 15.17 -5.80 9.58
N ALA A 252 13.94 -5.62 10.06
CA ALA A 252 12.75 -5.72 9.24
C ALA A 252 12.65 -4.54 8.27
N ASP A 253 11.95 -4.74 7.16
CA ASP A 253 11.65 -3.66 6.21
C ASP A 253 10.67 -2.63 6.77
N ALA A 254 9.81 -3.05 7.70
CA ALA A 254 8.90 -2.14 8.39
C ALA A 254 9.69 -1.20 9.31
N ILE A 255 9.43 0.11 9.15
CA ILE A 255 10.02 1.14 10.01
C ILE A 255 9.40 1.04 11.40
N LYS A 256 10.17 0.57 12.37
CA LYS A 256 9.82 0.61 13.79
C LYS A 256 10.56 1.80 14.42
N PRO A 257 9.88 2.91 14.73
CA PRO A 257 10.56 4.08 15.29
C PRO A 257 11.10 3.77 16.69
N GLU A 258 12.42 3.88 16.87
CA GLU A 258 13.07 3.75 18.19
C GLU A 258 13.31 5.12 18.83
N LYS A 259 13.61 6.12 18.00
CA LYS A 259 13.66 7.54 18.37
C LYS A 259 13.07 8.38 17.25
N VAL A 260 12.22 9.33 17.61
CA VAL A 260 11.64 10.32 16.68
C VAL A 260 12.00 11.71 17.20
N THR A 261 12.57 12.53 16.33
CA THR A 261 12.92 13.93 16.61
C THR A 261 12.14 14.82 15.65
N LEU A 262 11.37 15.75 16.18
CA LEU A 262 10.73 16.81 15.39
C LEU A 262 11.77 17.88 15.06
N LEU A 263 12.09 18.05 13.78
CA LEU A 263 13.04 19.06 13.31
C LEU A 263 12.36 20.38 12.94
N TYR A 264 11.10 20.30 12.49
CA TYR A 264 10.31 21.46 12.11
C TYR A 264 8.81 21.15 12.19
N GLY A 265 8.02 22.13 12.63
CA GLY A 265 6.57 22.15 12.42
C GLY A 265 5.80 21.17 13.32
N LYS A 266 5.04 20.26 12.71
CA LYS A 266 4.14 19.31 13.39
C LYS A 266 4.63 17.86 13.21
N GLU A 267 4.30 17.00 14.17
CA GLU A 267 4.57 15.55 14.07
C GLU A 267 3.56 14.81 13.19
N GLU A 268 2.39 15.41 12.97
CA GLU A 268 1.28 14.84 12.23
C GLU A 268 0.63 15.90 11.34
N ILE A 269 0.00 15.45 10.26
CA ILE A 269 -0.86 16.27 9.40
C ILE A 269 -2.29 15.75 9.47
N SER A 270 -3.25 16.52 8.98
CA SER A 270 -4.63 16.06 8.90
C SER A 270 -5.01 15.63 7.48
N GLU A 271 -5.94 14.69 7.36
CA GLU A 271 -6.63 14.35 6.12
C GLU A 271 -8.13 14.23 6.37
N LYS A 272 -8.95 14.52 5.36
CA LYS A 272 -10.40 14.39 5.44
C LYS A 272 -10.88 13.20 4.60
N ILE A 273 -11.75 12.38 5.19
CA ILE A 273 -12.45 11.29 4.51
C ILE A 273 -13.91 11.31 4.95
N LEU A 274 -14.83 11.38 3.99
CA LEU A 274 -16.29 11.33 4.24
C LEU A 274 -16.77 12.30 5.34
N GLY A 275 -16.22 13.51 5.38
CA GLY A 275 -16.64 14.53 6.34
C GLY A 275 -15.83 14.55 7.65
N LEU A 276 -15.18 13.46 8.00
CA LEU A 276 -14.37 13.32 9.21
C LEU A 276 -12.90 13.64 8.95
N GLN A 277 -12.21 14.13 9.98
CA GLN A 277 -10.80 14.52 9.90
C GLN A 277 -9.95 13.59 10.76
N PHE A 278 -8.86 13.11 10.18
CA PHE A 278 -7.95 12.17 10.82
C PHE A 278 -6.55 12.76 10.86
N ASN A 279 -5.96 12.82 12.05
CA ASN A 279 -4.54 13.12 12.23
C ASN A 279 -3.72 11.88 11.92
N ILE A 280 -2.73 12.05 11.06
CA ILE A 280 -1.92 10.98 10.49
C ILE A 280 -0.43 11.30 10.64
N SER A 281 0.27 10.39 11.31
CA SER A 281 1.73 10.42 11.48
C SER A 281 2.45 9.77 10.29
N PRO A 282 3.80 9.86 10.21
CA PRO A 282 4.56 9.18 9.16
C PRO A 282 4.37 7.66 9.15
N PHE A 283 4.20 7.06 10.33
CA PHE A 283 4.14 5.60 10.51
C PHE A 283 2.72 5.04 10.54
N SER A 284 1.73 5.86 10.91
CA SER A 284 0.33 5.42 10.99
C SER A 284 -0.15 4.80 9.68
N PHE A 285 -0.87 3.67 9.76
CA PHE A 285 -1.58 3.16 8.61
C PHE A 285 -2.74 4.09 8.28
N PHE A 286 -2.85 4.43 6.99
CA PHE A 286 -3.97 5.17 6.43
C PHE A 286 -4.06 4.78 4.95
N GLN A 287 -5.26 4.78 4.38
CA GLN A 287 -5.43 4.42 2.98
C GLN A 287 -4.62 5.34 2.09
N THR A 288 -3.75 4.75 1.26
CA THR A 288 -2.80 5.53 0.44
C THR A 288 -3.49 6.28 -0.69
N ASN A 289 -4.72 5.91 -1.06
CA ASN A 289 -5.55 6.61 -2.02
C ASN A 289 -6.79 7.18 -1.31
N THR A 290 -6.75 8.46 -0.91
CA THR A 290 -7.85 9.10 -0.17
C THR A 290 -9.17 9.02 -0.95
N LYS A 291 -9.16 9.33 -2.26
CA LYS A 291 -10.37 9.34 -3.10
C LYS A 291 -10.91 7.94 -3.39
N GLY A 292 -10.04 6.95 -3.57
CA GLY A 292 -10.44 5.55 -3.67
C GLY A 292 -11.04 5.03 -2.36
N ALA A 293 -10.47 5.43 -1.21
CA ALA A 293 -10.99 5.06 0.11
C ALA A 293 -12.38 5.64 0.37
N GLU A 294 -12.65 6.88 -0.04
CA GLU A 294 -13.99 7.47 0.05
C GLU A 294 -15.04 6.64 -0.71
N ILE A 295 -14.71 6.15 -1.91
CA ILE A 295 -15.60 5.25 -2.68
C ILE A 295 -15.79 3.92 -1.97
N LEU A 296 -14.71 3.31 -1.47
CA LEU A 296 -14.77 2.04 -0.74
C LEU A 296 -15.67 2.14 0.49
N TYR A 297 -15.42 3.13 1.34
CA TYR A 297 -16.17 3.30 2.60
C TYR A 297 -17.61 3.71 2.35
N LYS A 298 -17.86 4.59 1.38
CA LYS A 298 -19.22 4.92 0.98
C LYS A 298 -19.98 3.69 0.48
N ARG A 299 -19.34 2.86 -0.35
CA ARG A 299 -19.98 1.64 -0.85
C ARG A 299 -20.29 0.65 0.27
N ALA A 300 -19.39 0.49 1.24
CA ALA A 300 -19.64 -0.33 2.42
C ALA A 300 -20.83 0.18 3.25
N LEU A 301 -20.96 1.50 3.42
CA LEU A 301 -22.11 2.11 4.08
C LEU A 301 -23.42 1.94 3.29
N ASP A 302 -23.38 2.10 1.97
CA ASP A 302 -24.55 2.00 1.09
C ASP A 302 -25.13 0.58 1.03
N LEU A 303 -24.31 -0.45 1.32
CA LEU A 303 -24.75 -1.85 1.42
C LEU A 303 -25.49 -2.18 2.73
N ILE A 304 -25.46 -1.26 3.70
CA ILE A 304 -26.15 -1.43 4.99
C ILE A 304 -27.42 -0.58 4.95
N GLU A 305 -28.57 -1.24 4.80
CA GLU A 305 -29.87 -0.58 4.61
C GLU A 305 -30.29 0.28 5.81
N ASP A 306 -30.23 -0.29 7.02
CA ASP A 306 -30.58 0.38 8.28
C ASP A 306 -29.47 0.22 9.32
N MET A 307 -28.90 1.34 9.72
CA MET A 307 -27.86 1.42 10.75
C MET A 307 -28.33 2.21 11.98
N ASP A 308 -29.51 2.83 11.90
CA ASP A 308 -30.01 3.65 12.99
C ASP A 308 -30.32 2.75 14.19
N ASN A 309 -29.92 3.17 15.38
CA ASN A 309 -30.08 2.40 16.61
C ASN A 309 -29.30 1.06 16.68
N LYS A 310 -28.42 0.76 15.71
CA LYS A 310 -27.64 -0.49 15.65
C LYS A 310 -26.31 -0.44 16.39
N THR A 311 -25.89 -1.59 16.92
CA THR A 311 -24.55 -1.82 17.44
C THR A 311 -23.67 -2.45 16.36
N VAL A 312 -22.52 -1.83 16.06
CA VAL A 312 -21.60 -2.27 15.01
C VAL A 312 -20.28 -2.73 15.62
N PHE A 313 -19.77 -3.89 15.22
CA PHE A 313 -18.42 -4.33 15.55
C PHE A 313 -17.52 -4.18 14.32
N ASP A 314 -16.50 -3.35 14.42
CA ASP A 314 -15.44 -3.19 13.43
C ASP A 314 -14.18 -3.94 13.92
N LEU A 315 -13.91 -5.10 13.31
CA LEU A 315 -12.80 -5.96 13.71
C LEU A 315 -11.63 -5.75 12.75
N TYR A 316 -10.42 -5.64 13.31
CA TYR A 316 -9.20 -5.22 12.60
C TYR A 316 -9.28 -3.74 12.17
N CYS A 317 -9.77 -2.88 13.08
CA CYS A 317 -10.17 -1.53 12.71
C CYS A 317 -9.01 -0.55 12.44
N GLY A 318 -7.75 -0.94 12.71
CA GLY A 318 -6.59 -0.09 12.53
C GLY A 318 -6.70 1.22 13.33
N THR A 319 -6.54 2.36 12.65
CA THR A 319 -6.70 3.69 13.26
C THR A 319 -8.17 4.14 13.39
N GLY A 320 -9.12 3.21 13.22
CA GLY A 320 -10.53 3.43 13.45
C GLY A 320 -11.25 4.24 12.38
N THR A 321 -10.72 4.28 11.15
CA THR A 321 -11.32 5.07 10.05
C THR A 321 -12.74 4.57 9.74
N ILE A 322 -12.91 3.26 9.54
CA ILE A 322 -14.23 2.65 9.30
C ILE A 322 -15.13 2.82 10.53
N THR A 323 -14.60 2.51 11.72
CA THR A 323 -15.32 2.66 13.00
C THR A 323 -15.95 4.04 13.15
N GLN A 324 -15.17 5.11 12.93
CA GLN A 324 -15.64 6.48 13.08
C GLN A 324 -16.65 6.87 12.00
N ILE A 325 -16.46 6.41 10.76
CA ILE A 325 -17.41 6.61 9.67
C ILE A 325 -18.76 5.95 10.00
N MET A 326 -18.75 4.72 10.48
CA MET A 326 -19.96 3.99 10.91
C MET A 326 -20.63 4.67 12.12
N ALA A 327 -19.84 5.23 13.04
CA ALA A 327 -20.34 5.93 14.22
C ALA A 327 -21.15 7.20 13.88
N THR A 328 -21.05 7.73 12.66
CA THR A 328 -21.90 8.87 12.23
C THR A 328 -23.38 8.48 12.04
N ARG A 329 -23.69 7.19 11.93
CA ARG A 329 -25.05 6.66 11.71
C ARG A 329 -25.48 5.64 12.77
N ALA A 330 -24.54 4.83 13.28
CA ALA A 330 -24.81 3.79 14.26
C ALA A 330 -25.07 4.33 15.68
N LYS A 331 -25.76 3.54 16.51
CA LYS A 331 -25.94 3.85 17.94
C LYS A 331 -24.64 3.75 18.73
N LYS A 332 -23.90 2.67 18.49
CA LYS A 332 -22.66 2.35 19.19
C LYS A 332 -21.77 1.53 18.26
N VAL A 333 -20.49 1.85 18.24
CA VAL A 333 -19.50 1.10 17.43
C VAL A 333 -18.35 0.64 18.33
N TYR A 334 -17.95 -0.62 18.19
CA TYR A 334 -16.77 -1.17 18.85
C TYR A 334 -15.70 -1.46 17.80
N GLY A 335 -14.51 -0.89 17.97
CA GLY A 335 -13.34 -1.17 17.15
C GLY A 335 -12.35 -2.06 17.90
N ILE A 336 -11.98 -3.21 17.35
CA ILE A 336 -10.90 -4.06 17.91
C ILE A 336 -9.69 -4.04 16.96
N GLU A 337 -8.52 -3.72 17.51
CA GLU A 337 -7.25 -3.68 16.78
C GLU A 337 -6.12 -4.23 17.65
N ILE A 338 -5.22 -5.02 17.06
CA ILE A 338 -4.12 -5.65 17.80
C ILE A 338 -2.99 -4.67 18.13
N VAL A 339 -2.80 -3.64 17.31
CA VAL A 339 -1.77 -2.61 17.48
C VAL A 339 -2.25 -1.53 18.43
N GLU A 340 -1.67 -1.48 19.64
CA GLU A 340 -2.06 -0.54 20.69
C GLU A 340 -1.90 0.92 20.26
N GLU A 341 -0.84 1.27 19.54
CA GLU A 341 -0.61 2.62 19.04
C GLU A 341 -1.70 3.06 18.04
N ALA A 342 -2.24 2.12 17.25
CA ALA A 342 -3.34 2.40 16.34
C ALA A 342 -4.65 2.68 17.10
N VAL A 343 -4.90 1.94 18.19
CA VAL A 343 -6.06 2.16 19.09
C VAL A 343 -5.97 3.51 19.80
N ILE A 344 -4.79 3.92 20.27
CA ILE A 344 -4.58 5.25 20.86
C ILE A 344 -4.92 6.33 19.83
N LYS A 345 -4.39 6.21 18.59
CA LYS A 345 -4.70 7.15 17.50
C LYS A 345 -6.18 7.14 17.11
N ALA A 346 -6.85 5.99 17.17
CA ALA A 346 -8.28 5.89 16.91
C ALA A 346 -9.09 6.67 17.95
N LYS A 347 -8.75 6.57 19.24
CA LYS A 347 -9.37 7.34 20.33
C LYS A 347 -9.15 8.84 20.18
N GLU A 348 -7.92 9.25 19.86
CA GLU A 348 -7.59 10.67 19.63
C GLU A 348 -8.39 11.24 18.44
N ASN A 349 -8.45 10.51 17.33
CA ASN A 349 -9.21 10.93 16.15
C ASN A 349 -10.72 10.97 16.40
N ALA A 350 -11.27 9.99 17.12
CA ALA A 350 -12.68 9.99 17.49
C ALA A 350 -13.04 11.20 18.37
N ALA A 351 -12.22 11.50 19.38
CA ALA A 351 -12.38 12.68 20.22
C ALA A 351 -12.27 13.97 19.39
N PHE A 352 -11.30 14.04 18.46
CA PHE A 352 -11.14 15.17 17.54
C PHE A 352 -12.38 15.39 16.66
N ASN A 353 -13.01 14.31 16.20
CA ASN A 353 -14.26 14.35 15.42
C ASN A 353 -15.52 14.51 16.27
N GLY A 354 -15.40 14.62 17.60
CA GLY A 354 -16.55 14.74 18.51
C GLY A 354 -17.41 13.47 18.60
N LEU A 355 -16.86 12.30 18.27
CA LEU A 355 -17.56 11.02 18.31
C LEU A 355 -17.42 10.38 19.69
N SER A 356 -18.53 10.29 20.42
CA SER A 356 -18.60 9.69 21.77
C SER A 356 -19.22 8.29 21.78
N ASN A 357 -19.78 7.85 20.65
CA ASN A 357 -20.47 6.58 20.49
C ASN A 357 -19.59 5.48 19.87
N CYS A 358 -18.27 5.66 19.83
CA CYS A 358 -17.33 4.61 19.44
C CYS A 358 -16.36 4.26 20.58
N GLU A 359 -16.02 2.98 20.70
CA GLU A 359 -15.09 2.46 21.70
C GLU A 359 -14.02 1.60 21.04
N PHE A 360 -12.77 1.80 21.43
CA PHE A 360 -11.63 1.11 20.82
C PHE A 360 -10.89 0.25 21.84
N ILE A 361 -10.69 -1.01 21.49
CA ILE A 361 -10.12 -2.05 22.34
C ILE A 361 -8.85 -2.58 21.68
N ALA A 362 -7.74 -2.51 22.42
CA ALA A 362 -6.47 -3.07 21.99
C ALA A 362 -6.40 -4.58 22.32
N GLY A 363 -6.15 -5.40 21.30
CA GLY A 363 -5.90 -6.83 21.46
C GLY A 363 -6.31 -7.67 20.27
N ASP A 364 -6.05 -8.98 20.39
CA ASP A 364 -6.44 -9.96 19.37
C ASP A 364 -7.97 -10.08 19.30
N VAL A 365 -8.54 -9.95 18.10
CA VAL A 365 -9.95 -10.19 17.83
C VAL A 365 -10.43 -11.52 18.41
N LEU A 366 -9.62 -12.58 18.34
CA LEU A 366 -9.98 -13.89 18.87
C LEU A 366 -10.27 -13.89 20.38
N THR A 367 -9.59 -13.03 21.15
CA THR A 367 -9.74 -12.96 22.61
C THR A 367 -10.69 -11.85 23.02
N LYS A 368 -10.57 -10.67 22.39
CA LYS A 368 -11.30 -9.46 22.80
C LYS A 368 -12.78 -9.48 22.47
N VAL A 369 -13.21 -10.25 21.49
CA VAL A 369 -14.64 -10.41 21.21
C VAL A 369 -15.42 -11.05 22.37
N ASP A 370 -14.78 -11.86 23.21
CA ASP A 370 -15.43 -12.47 24.39
C ASP A 370 -15.62 -11.47 25.54
N GLU A 371 -14.90 -10.35 25.53
CA GLU A 371 -14.99 -9.29 26.55
C GLU A 371 -16.16 -8.32 26.27
N LEU A 372 -16.74 -8.39 25.07
CA LEU A 372 -17.87 -7.54 24.68
C LEU A 372 -19.19 -8.10 25.24
N HIS A 373 -19.89 -7.28 26.00
CA HIS A 373 -21.20 -7.64 26.57
C HIS A 373 -22.38 -7.34 25.63
N ASP A 374 -22.21 -6.38 24.73
CA ASP A 374 -23.20 -6.04 23.73
C ASP A 374 -23.22 -7.08 22.61
N LYS A 375 -24.39 -7.30 22.00
CA LYS A 375 -24.52 -8.11 20.79
C LYS A 375 -24.43 -7.19 19.57
N PRO A 376 -23.61 -7.51 18.55
CA PRO A 376 -23.59 -6.74 17.31
C PRO A 376 -24.83 -7.04 16.47
N ASP A 377 -25.36 -6.00 15.82
CA ASP A 377 -26.29 -6.11 14.70
C ASP A 377 -25.55 -6.15 13.35
N ILE A 378 -24.33 -5.59 13.30
CA ILE A 378 -23.52 -5.51 12.09
C ILE A 378 -22.07 -5.81 12.47
N ILE A 379 -21.38 -6.59 11.65
CA ILE A 379 -19.94 -6.84 11.79
C ILE A 379 -19.23 -6.44 10.50
N VAL A 380 -18.20 -5.59 10.65
CA VAL A 380 -17.31 -5.17 9.57
C VAL A 380 -15.93 -5.79 9.79
N LEU A 381 -15.32 -6.28 8.71
CA LEU A 381 -14.06 -7.03 8.74
C LEU A 381 -13.11 -6.44 7.69
N ASP A 382 -11.97 -5.91 8.13
CA ASP A 382 -10.85 -5.51 7.25
C ASP A 382 -9.55 -6.23 7.66
N PRO A 383 -9.48 -7.57 7.53
CA PRO A 383 -8.39 -8.36 8.06
C PRO A 383 -7.07 -8.16 7.29
N PRO A 384 -5.92 -8.57 7.86
CA PRO A 384 -4.65 -8.59 7.14
C PRO A 384 -4.67 -9.59 5.97
N ARG A 385 -3.58 -9.61 5.18
CA ARG A 385 -3.45 -10.48 3.98
C ARG A 385 -3.66 -11.97 4.23
N ASP A 386 -3.35 -12.45 5.42
CA ASP A 386 -3.54 -13.86 5.80
C ASP A 386 -5.02 -14.22 6.03
N GLY A 387 -5.91 -13.21 6.00
CA GLY A 387 -7.34 -13.35 6.26
C GLY A 387 -7.66 -13.50 7.74
N ILE A 388 -8.85 -14.03 8.02
CA ILE A 388 -9.35 -14.23 9.38
C ILE A 388 -8.92 -15.61 9.87
N HIS A 389 -8.40 -15.68 11.10
CA HIS A 389 -8.03 -16.96 11.69
C HIS A 389 -9.27 -17.88 11.82
N PRO A 390 -9.18 -19.19 11.49
CA PRO A 390 -10.33 -20.11 11.52
C PRO A 390 -11.09 -20.19 12.86
N LYS A 391 -10.40 -19.98 13.98
CA LYS A 391 -11.07 -19.90 15.30
C LYS A 391 -11.84 -18.59 15.50
N ALA A 392 -11.34 -17.47 14.95
CA ALA A 392 -11.98 -16.17 15.08
C ALA A 392 -13.24 -16.11 14.21
N ILE A 393 -13.19 -16.64 12.98
CA ILE A 393 -14.37 -16.66 12.09
C ILE A 393 -15.55 -17.42 12.71
N GLN A 394 -15.30 -18.56 13.38
CA GLN A 394 -16.37 -19.30 14.04
C GLN A 394 -17.01 -18.49 15.17
N LYS A 395 -16.22 -17.76 15.96
CA LYS A 395 -16.75 -16.87 17.00
C LYS A 395 -17.56 -15.73 16.42
N ILE A 396 -17.06 -15.12 15.34
CA ILE A 396 -17.74 -14.03 14.62
C ILE A 396 -19.11 -14.50 14.12
N ILE A 397 -19.17 -15.67 13.47
CA ILE A 397 -20.43 -16.26 12.99
C ILE A 397 -21.41 -16.54 14.15
N ASN A 398 -20.90 -16.99 15.30
CA ASN A 398 -21.73 -17.32 16.46
C ASN A 398 -22.43 -16.10 17.09
N PHE A 399 -22.02 -14.87 16.76
CA PHE A 399 -22.81 -13.70 17.15
C PHE A 399 -24.16 -13.66 16.46
N GLY A 400 -24.32 -14.23 15.25
CA GLY A 400 -25.57 -14.19 14.50
C GLY A 400 -26.08 -12.75 14.34
N ALA A 401 -25.16 -11.87 13.94
CA ALA A 401 -25.40 -10.47 13.60
C ALA A 401 -26.20 -10.38 12.30
#